data_AF-A0A4P7UBQ2-F1
#
_entry.id   AF-A0A4P7UBQ2-F1
#
_cell.length_a   1.000
_cell.length_b   1.000
_cell.length_c   1.000
_cell.angle_alpha   90.00
_cell.angle_beta   90.00
_cell.angle_gamma   90.00
#
_symmetry.space_group_name_H-M   'P 1'
#
loop_
_entity.id
_entity.type
_entity.pdbx_description
1 polymer ?
#
loop_
_entity_poly.entity_id
_entity_poly.type
_entity_poly.pdbx_seq_one_letter_code
_entity_poly.pdbx_strand_id
1 'polypeptide(L)'
;MSALTRINSIKVKLGLLVVAASLVTALVATVGSAAGVSAWLSLPVTLLLALVVTQLLAAGMVAPLVQMTEAARAMARGAYDARVLTPNTDEVGQLARSFNVMARPTCSVSTPSGAT
;
A
#
# COMPACT_ATOMS: atom_id res chain seq x y z
N MET A 1 -20.58 -14.71 7.17
CA MET A 1 -20.30 -13.28 7.36
C MET A 1 -18.83 -12.98 7.00
N SER A 2 -18.48 -13.12 5.72
CA SER A 2 -17.08 -13.17 5.24
C SER A 2 -16.85 -12.33 3.97
N ALA A 3 -17.84 -11.56 3.53
CA ALA A 3 -17.76 -10.80 2.29
C ALA A 3 -16.98 -9.47 2.42
N LEU A 4 -16.93 -8.89 3.62
CA LEU A 4 -16.31 -7.58 3.84
C LEU A 4 -14.79 -7.64 4.04
N THR A 5 -14.23 -8.78 4.44
CA THR A 5 -12.77 -8.96 4.62
C THR A 5 -12.02 -9.14 3.29
N ARG A 6 -12.73 -9.27 2.17
CA ARG A 6 -12.16 -9.42 0.81
C ARG A 6 -11.89 -8.08 0.12
N ILE A 7 -12.50 -6.98 0.58
CA ILE A 7 -12.47 -5.68 -0.10
C ILE A 7 -11.49 -4.74 0.61
N ASN A 8 -10.25 -5.18 0.77
CA ASN A 8 -9.16 -4.32 1.25
C ASN A 8 -8.01 -4.27 0.24
N SER A 9 -8.30 -4.45 -1.06
CA SER A 9 -7.32 -4.29 -2.13
C SER A 9 -7.00 -2.81 -2.32
N ILE A 10 -5.71 -2.49 -2.47
CA ILE A 10 -5.22 -1.13 -2.67
C ILE A 10 -5.93 -0.46 -3.86
N LYS A 11 -6.21 -1.25 -4.89
CA LYS A 11 -6.90 -0.79 -6.11
C LYS A 11 -8.31 -0.28 -5.81
N VAL A 12 -9.01 -0.90 -4.87
CA VAL A 12 -10.36 -0.47 -4.47
C VAL A 12 -10.30 0.83 -3.69
N LYS A 13 -9.33 0.99 -2.77
CA LYS A 13 -9.15 2.26 -2.03
C LYS A 13 -8.81 3.41 -2.97
N LEU A 14 -7.87 3.20 -3.89
CA LEU A 14 -7.50 4.19 -4.91
C LEU A 14 -8.68 4.48 -5.84
N GLY A 15 -9.39 3.46 -6.32
CA GLY A 15 -10.56 3.61 -7.18
C GLY A 15 -11.69 4.39 -6.51
N LEU A 16 -12.05 4.04 -5.26
CA LEU A 16 -13.07 4.74 -4.48
C LEU A 16 -12.68 6.21 -4.26
N LEU A 17 -11.40 6.46 -3.96
CA LEU A 17 -10.92 7.82 -3.79
C LEU A 17 -11.02 8.62 -5.08
N VAL A 18 -10.56 8.07 -6.21
CA VAL A 18 -10.63 8.75 -7.51
C VAL A 18 -12.07 9.03 -7.92
N VAL A 19 -12.99 8.10 -7.66
CA VAL A 19 -14.43 8.31 -7.89
C VAL A 19 -14.95 9.44 -7.01
N ALA A 20 -14.66 9.43 -5.70
CA ALA A 20 -15.07 10.50 -4.80
C ALA A 20 -14.49 11.86 -5.21
N ALA A 21 -13.20 11.91 -5.56
CA ALA A 21 -12.53 13.10 -6.07
C ALA A 21 -13.18 13.65 -7.34
N SER A 22 -13.52 12.76 -8.26
CA SER A 22 -14.16 13.11 -9.54
C SER A 22 -15.60 13.60 -9.32
N LEU A 23 -16.35 12.97 -8.42
CA LEU A 23 -17.70 13.43 -8.03
C LEU A 23 -17.64 14.81 -7.38
N VAL A 24 -16.69 15.03 -6.48
CA VAL A 24 -16.46 16.34 -5.85
C VAL A 24 -16.09 17.39 -6.89
N THR A 25 -15.15 17.07 -7.79
CA THR A 25 -14.73 17.98 -8.87
C THR A 25 -15.90 18.32 -9.80
N ALA A 26 -16.69 17.31 -10.19
CA ALA A 26 -17.88 17.50 -11.02
C ALA A 26 -18.96 18.32 -10.30
N LEU A 27 -19.20 18.07 -9.01
CA LEU A 27 -20.12 18.85 -8.19
C LEU A 27 -19.65 20.31 -8.07
N VAL A 28 -18.36 20.53 -7.81
CA VAL A 28 -17.77 21.89 -7.76
C VAL A 28 -17.84 22.56 -9.12
N ALA A 29 -17.61 21.86 -10.23
CA ALA A 29 -17.69 22.43 -11.57
C ALA A 29 -19.14 22.79 -11.96
N THR A 30 -20.10 21.93 -11.64
CA THR A 30 -21.53 22.13 -11.96
C THR A 30 -22.19 23.18 -11.07
N VAL A 31 -21.92 23.17 -9.77
CA VAL A 31 -22.42 24.19 -8.83
C VAL A 31 -21.63 25.49 -8.98
N GLY A 32 -20.31 25.41 -9.21
CA GLY A 32 -19.43 26.56 -9.42
C GLY A 32 -19.76 27.38 -10.66
N SER A 33 -20.03 26.72 -11.78
CA SER A 33 -20.40 27.37 -13.03
C SER A 33 -21.80 27.99 -13.00
N ALA A 34 -22.73 27.45 -12.19
CA ALA A 34 -24.10 27.95 -12.07
C ALA A 34 -24.30 28.98 -10.95
N ALA A 35 -23.47 28.98 -9.89
CA ALA A 35 -23.73 29.75 -8.67
C ALA A 35 -22.66 30.77 -8.27
N GLY A 36 -21.60 30.99 -9.09
CA GLY A 36 -20.55 31.96 -8.75
C GLY A 36 -19.80 31.59 -7.47
N VAL A 37 -19.61 30.29 -7.24
CA VAL A 37 -19.05 29.75 -5.99
C VAL A 37 -17.61 30.25 -5.83
N SER A 38 -17.36 30.94 -4.72
CA SER A 38 -16.04 31.48 -4.37
C SER A 38 -15.01 30.36 -4.29
N ALA A 39 -13.87 30.52 -4.99
CA ALA A 39 -12.72 29.60 -4.99
C ALA A 39 -12.20 29.23 -3.59
N TRP A 40 -12.65 29.97 -2.58
CA TRP A 40 -12.39 29.71 -1.18
C TRP A 40 -12.97 28.39 -0.64
N LEU A 41 -14.04 27.85 -1.24
CA LEU A 41 -14.63 26.56 -0.82
C LEU A 41 -13.98 25.34 -1.51
N SER A 42 -13.48 25.50 -2.74
CA SER A 42 -12.81 24.43 -3.49
C SER A 42 -11.40 24.15 -2.98
N LEU A 43 -10.71 25.18 -2.46
CA LEU A 43 -9.40 25.08 -1.83
C LEU A 43 -9.33 24.04 -0.69
N PRO A 44 -10.12 24.15 0.39
CA PRO A 44 -10.05 23.21 1.51
C PRO A 44 -10.43 21.80 1.08
N VAL A 45 -11.41 21.64 0.19
CA VAL A 45 -11.83 20.32 -0.29
C VAL A 45 -10.73 19.63 -1.10
N THR A 46 -10.09 20.35 -2.01
CA THR A 46 -8.96 19.83 -2.81
C THR A 46 -7.77 19.49 -1.92
N LEU A 47 -7.46 20.34 -0.94
CA LEU A 47 -6.39 20.10 0.02
C LEU A 47 -6.67 18.85 0.88
N LEU A 48 -7.88 18.71 1.39
CA LEU A 48 -8.29 17.58 2.22
C LEU A 48 -8.20 16.27 1.42
N LEU A 49 -8.66 16.28 0.16
CA LEU A 49 -8.52 15.15 -0.73
C LEU A 49 -7.05 14.78 -1.00
N ALA A 50 -6.19 15.77 -1.29
CA ALA A 50 -4.76 15.54 -1.52
C ALA A 50 -4.07 14.94 -0.28
N LEU A 51 -4.44 15.39 0.93
CA LEU A 51 -3.96 14.81 2.18
C LEU A 51 -4.43 13.37 2.36
N VAL A 52 -5.70 13.07 2.07
CA VAL A 52 -6.22 11.70 2.15
C VAL A 52 -5.45 10.78 1.20
N VAL A 53 -5.20 11.19 -0.05
CA VAL A 53 -4.38 10.42 -1.01
C VAL A 53 -2.98 10.18 -0.46
N THR A 54 -2.33 11.25 -0.01
CA THR A 54 -0.95 11.19 0.51
C THR A 54 -0.86 10.22 1.69
N GLN A 55 -1.79 10.32 2.64
CA GLN A 55 -1.83 9.45 3.82
C GLN A 55 -2.11 7.99 3.45
N LEU A 56 -2.99 7.73 2.49
CA LEU A 56 -3.26 6.37 2.01
C LEU A 56 -2.04 5.74 1.34
N LEU A 57 -1.32 6.49 0.50
CA LEU A 57 -0.09 6.01 -0.12
C LEU A 57 1.00 5.76 0.93
N ALA A 58 1.20 6.70 1.86
CA ALA A 58 2.18 6.60 2.93
C ALA A 58 1.93 5.37 3.82
N ALA A 59 0.71 5.22 4.33
CA ALA A 59 0.36 4.15 5.27
C ALA A 59 0.18 2.78 4.61
N GLY A 60 -0.34 2.73 3.38
CA GLY A 60 -0.69 1.47 2.72
C GLY A 60 0.40 0.88 1.83
N MET A 61 1.29 1.70 1.27
CA MET A 61 2.21 1.26 0.22
C MET A 61 3.66 1.66 0.49
N VAL A 62 3.90 2.92 0.80
CA VAL A 62 5.27 3.45 0.93
C VAL A 62 5.96 2.87 2.17
N ALA A 63 5.30 2.85 3.33
CA ALA A 63 5.90 2.33 4.56
C ALA A 63 6.33 0.84 4.44
N PRO A 64 5.50 -0.09 3.92
CA PRO A 64 5.93 -1.47 3.69
C PRO A 64 7.09 -1.61 2.69
N LEU A 65 7.09 -0.82 1.60
CA LEU A 65 8.16 -0.86 0.60
C LEU A 65 9.51 -0.39 1.17
N VAL A 66 9.48 0.65 2.02
CA VAL A 66 10.68 1.12 2.73
C VAL A 66 11.18 0.04 3.69
N GLN A 67 10.29 -0.57 4.48
CA GLN A 67 10.67 -1.67 5.39
C GLN A 67 11.27 -2.86 4.65
N MET A 68 10.72 -3.24 3.49
CA MET A 68 11.30 -4.29 2.64
C MET A 68 12.68 -3.92 2.12
N THR A 69 12.87 -2.66 1.71
CA THR A 69 14.17 -2.17 1.22
C THR A 69 15.22 -2.23 2.33
N GLU A 70 14.85 -1.83 3.55
CA GLU A 70 15.72 -1.94 4.71
C GLU A 70 16.03 -3.39 5.09
N ALA A 71 15.03 -4.27 5.08
CA ALA A 71 15.21 -5.70 5.32
C ALA A 71 16.11 -6.35 4.26
N ALA A 72 15.94 -6.02 2.98
CA ALA A 72 16.80 -6.49 1.90
C ALA A 72 18.25 -6.01 2.06
N ARG A 73 18.46 -4.74 2.46
CA ARG A 73 19.78 -4.22 2.79
C ARG A 73 20.41 -4.92 3.99
N ALA A 74 19.62 -5.29 5.00
CA ALA A 74 20.09 -6.07 6.15
C ALA A 74 20.48 -7.51 5.76
N MET A 75 19.68 -8.17 4.91
CA MET A 75 19.99 -9.49 4.36
C MET A 75 21.28 -9.48 3.53
N ALA A 76 21.52 -8.44 2.74
CA ALA A 76 22.77 -8.27 2.00
C ALA A 76 24.01 -8.19 2.91
N ARG A 77 23.83 -7.84 4.19
CA ARG A 77 24.89 -7.85 5.22
C ARG A 77 24.90 -9.14 6.06
N GLY A 78 24.13 -10.16 5.67
CA GLY A 78 24.06 -11.44 6.37
C GLY A 78 23.03 -11.51 7.51
N ALA A 79 22.23 -10.47 7.75
CA ALA A 79 21.19 -10.47 8.77
C ALA A 79 19.85 -10.98 8.20
N TYR A 80 19.64 -12.30 8.28
CA TYR A 80 18.45 -12.99 7.75
C TYR A 80 17.24 -13.03 8.70
N ASP A 81 17.35 -12.50 9.92
CA ASP A 81 16.25 -12.48 10.90
C ASP A 81 15.23 -11.35 10.69
N ALA A 82 15.49 -10.45 9.74
CA ALA A 82 14.60 -9.33 9.45
C ALA A 82 13.29 -9.81 8.83
N ARG A 83 12.17 -9.71 9.58
CA ARG A 83 10.82 -10.01 9.09
C ARG A 83 10.05 -8.73 8.80
N VAL A 84 9.44 -8.66 7.63
CA VAL A 84 8.51 -7.59 7.29
C VAL A 84 7.11 -7.98 7.77
N LEU A 85 6.70 -7.43 8.91
CA LEU A 85 5.35 -7.62 9.46
C LEU A 85 4.44 -6.54 8.88
N THR A 86 3.56 -6.92 7.96
CA THR A 86 2.51 -6.01 7.48
C THR A 86 1.13 -6.57 7.81
N PRO A 87 0.26 -5.80 8.48
CA PRO A 87 -1.11 -6.23 8.80
C PRO A 87 -2.03 -6.22 7.58
N ASN A 88 -1.55 -5.73 6.43
CA ASN A 88 -2.35 -5.63 5.22
C ASN A 88 -2.55 -6.99 4.55
N THR A 89 -3.78 -7.24 4.11
CA THR A 89 -4.19 -8.43 3.35
C THR A 89 -4.20 -8.17 1.83
N ASP A 90 -3.69 -7.02 1.41
CA ASP A 90 -3.64 -6.57 0.02
C ASP A 90 -2.44 -7.14 -0.74
N GLU A 91 -2.21 -6.62 -1.94
CA GLU A 91 -1.10 -6.99 -2.82
C GLU A 91 0.27 -6.78 -2.16
N VAL A 92 0.41 -5.73 -1.34
CA VAL A 92 1.64 -5.43 -0.59
C VAL A 92 1.83 -6.43 0.55
N GLY A 93 0.74 -6.83 1.21
CA GLY A 93 0.72 -7.95 2.14
C GLY A 93 1.14 -9.28 1.55
N GLN A 94 0.70 -9.55 0.32
CA GLN A 94 1.12 -10.75 -0.40
C GLN A 94 2.61 -10.70 -0.74
N LEU A 95 3.13 -9.55 -1.17
CA LEU A 95 4.55 -9.35 -1.41
C LEU A 95 5.38 -9.53 -0.14
N ALA A 96 4.92 -9.01 1.00
CA ALA A 96 5.59 -9.17 2.30
C ALA A 96 5.70 -10.63 2.72
N ARG A 97 4.65 -11.42 2.48
CA ARG A 97 4.68 -12.86 2.72
C ARG A 97 5.69 -13.56 1.82
N SER A 98 5.70 -13.29 0.52
CA SER A 98 6.68 -13.87 -0.40
C SER A 98 8.11 -13.48 -0.06
N PHE A 99 8.35 -12.22 0.33
CA PHE A 99 9.65 -11.74 0.80
C PHE A 99 10.11 -12.51 2.04
N ASN A 100 9.25 -12.66 3.05
CA ASN A 100 9.58 -13.40 4.27
C ASN A 100 9.86 -14.90 4.02
N VAL A 101 9.28 -15.48 2.97
CA VAL A 101 9.61 -16.86 2.55
C VAL A 101 11.01 -16.93 1.96
N MET A 102 11.40 -15.96 1.12
CA MET A 102 12.76 -15.88 0.56
C MET A 102 13.82 -15.58 1.63
N ALA A 103 13.49 -14.74 2.61
CA ALA A 103 14.38 -14.40 3.72
C ALA A 103 14.57 -15.56 4.71
N ARG A 104 13.75 -16.61 4.63
CA ARG A 104 13.85 -17.76 5.52
C ARG A 104 15.10 -18.56 5.14
N PRO A 105 16.08 -18.72 6.04
CA PRO A 105 17.30 -19.45 5.72
C PRO A 105 16.99 -20.91 5.36
N THR A 106 17.28 -21.30 4.13
CA THR A 106 17.20 -22.69 3.67
C THR A 106 18.42 -23.46 4.16
N CYS A 107 18.51 -23.68 5.48
CA CYS A 107 19.38 -24.71 6.02
C CYS A 107 18.65 -26.05 5.97
N SER A 108 18.33 -26.51 4.75
CA SER A 108 17.84 -27.86 4.52
C SER A 108 18.55 -28.44 3.31
N VAL A 109 19.62 -29.17 3.62
CA VAL A 109 20.12 -30.33 2.85
C VAL A 109 20.65 -30.04 1.44
N SER A 110 21.99 -30.05 1.37
CA SER A 110 22.68 -30.98 0.48
C SER A 110 23.86 -31.58 1.25
N THR A 111 23.59 -32.60 2.07
CA THR A 111 24.62 -33.56 2.46
C THR A 111 25.15 -34.19 1.17
N PRO A 112 26.47 -34.19 0.93
CA PRO A 112 27.05 -34.83 -0.24
C PRO A 112 26.83 -36.34 -0.10
N SER A 113 25.95 -36.90 -0.94
CA SER A 113 25.87 -38.34 -1.14
C SER A 113 27.04 -38.76 -2.04
N GLY A 114 28.23 -38.83 -1.44
CA GLY A 114 29.38 -39.53 -1.99
C GLY A 114 29.62 -40.82 -1.21
N ALA A 115 29.96 -41.87 -1.95
CA ALA A 115 30.44 -43.19 -1.51
C ALA A 115 29.38 -44.14 -0.93
N THR A 116 28.84 -45.03 -1.77
CA THR A 116 29.46 -46.35 -2.07
C THR A 116 29.00 -46.84 -3.43
#